data_AF-A0A1Z9XKT4-F1
#
_entry.id   AF-A0A1Z9XKT4-F1
#
_cell.length_a   1.000
_cell.length_b   1.000
_cell.length_c   1.000
_cell.angle_alpha   90.00
_cell.angle_beta   90.00
_cell.angle_gamma   90.00
#
_symmetry.space_group_name_H-M   'P 1'
#
loop_
_entity.id
_entity.type
_entity.pdbx_description
1 polymer ?
#
loop_
_entity_poly.entity_id
_entity_poly.type
_entity_poly.pdbx_seq_one_letter_code
_entity_poly.pdbx_strand_id
1 'polypeptide(L)'
;MSRTLTILSASLLLAGFLSIGVVTSANAQEASQEVSPLTESNESAGPSVVPKDEVSQSTKFQTAFLKRQVDQTMSVGRAISSIAGHYPQDIVLVVDIALDTYPDKYREIIFAAISAQPSSTEEIVRLAIEKEVSSCPNIVKLAITAEPTYVDFVVHAAAMATPEELDEIVRVAVLTQPDSADSIVQTLSQEHPNKIVEIMTSALNAVPFVGEYVVDALLAVFPNKAEKVVETAVRESSQQREQIMRILNTANNSDVSQIKLKEYALSAGLSESDFTAAVGN
;
A
#
# COMPACT_ATOMS: atom_id res chain seq x y z
N MET A 1 25.21 33.06 43.71
CA MET A 1 26.08 33.88 42.82
C MET A 1 25.74 33.54 41.38
N SER A 2 25.73 34.51 40.48
CA SER A 2 25.28 34.40 39.08
C SER A 2 26.37 34.96 38.14
N ARG A 3 26.14 34.85 36.81
CA ARG A 3 26.94 35.34 35.64
C ARG A 3 27.93 34.31 35.06
N THR A 4 28.12 34.18 33.73
CA THR A 4 27.38 34.69 32.54
C THR A 4 27.73 33.86 31.29
N LEU A 5 26.91 34.02 30.23
CA LEU A 5 26.98 33.39 28.90
C LEU A 5 27.67 34.31 27.85
N THR A 6 28.44 33.77 26.88
CA THR A 6 28.59 34.14 25.42
C THR A 6 29.78 33.37 24.81
N ILE A 7 29.67 32.57 23.73
CA ILE A 7 29.45 32.83 22.27
C ILE A 7 30.65 33.51 21.54
N LEU A 8 31.32 32.75 20.67
CA LEU A 8 32.09 33.18 19.47
C LEU A 8 32.38 31.92 18.62
N SER A 9 31.57 31.53 17.62
CA SER A 9 31.62 31.93 16.20
C SER A 9 32.99 31.79 15.49
N ALA A 10 33.13 30.79 14.63
CA ALA A 10 34.13 30.75 13.54
C ALA A 10 33.59 29.92 12.36
N SER A 11 33.43 30.56 11.21
CA SER A 11 32.97 29.94 9.95
C SER A 11 34.16 29.53 9.09
N LEU A 12 34.04 28.46 8.30
CA LEU A 12 34.43 28.53 6.88
C LEU A 12 33.70 27.47 6.02
N LEU A 13 33.06 27.96 4.96
CA LEU A 13 32.46 27.16 3.89
C LEU A 13 33.51 26.83 2.82
N LEU A 14 33.41 25.65 2.22
CA LEU A 14 33.89 25.41 0.86
C LEU A 14 33.07 24.29 0.22
N ALA A 15 31.89 24.67 -0.28
CA ALA A 15 31.18 23.89 -1.29
C ALA A 15 31.80 24.20 -2.66
N GLY A 16 32.14 23.17 -3.42
CA GLY A 16 32.72 23.30 -4.76
C GLY A 16 32.00 22.44 -5.77
N PHE A 17 30.99 23.00 -6.43
CA PHE A 17 30.48 22.50 -7.72
C PHE A 17 30.11 23.69 -8.60
N LEU A 18 30.58 23.67 -9.86
CA LEU A 18 30.29 24.71 -10.83
C LEU A 18 28.83 24.63 -11.29
N SER A 19 28.12 25.74 -11.20
CA SER A 19 26.92 26.00 -11.99
C SER A 19 27.32 26.71 -13.30
N ILE A 20 26.99 26.10 -14.45
CA ILE A 20 27.07 26.75 -15.76
C ILE A 20 25.76 27.52 -15.99
N GLY A 21 25.89 28.77 -16.43
CA GLY A 21 24.78 29.72 -16.51
C GLY A 21 23.86 29.57 -17.71
N VAL A 22 22.63 30.05 -17.51
CA VAL A 22 21.58 30.26 -18.51
C VAL A 22 21.97 31.35 -19.52
N VAL A 23 21.66 31.16 -20.81
CA VAL A 23 21.34 32.27 -21.73
C VAL A 23 20.24 31.85 -22.71
N THR A 24 19.14 32.62 -22.74
CA THR A 24 18.21 32.66 -23.88
C THR A 24 18.28 34.01 -24.57
N SER A 25 18.53 33.99 -25.88
CA SER A 25 18.02 34.92 -26.90
C SER A 25 18.28 36.43 -26.75
N ALA A 26 19.15 36.99 -27.61
CA ALA A 26 18.78 38.07 -28.55
C ALA A 26 19.90 38.42 -29.55
N ASN A 27 19.47 38.93 -30.71
CA ASN A 27 20.20 39.61 -31.80
C ASN A 27 21.16 38.81 -32.70
N ALA A 28 20.91 38.98 -34.01
CA ALA A 28 21.77 38.57 -35.11
C ALA A 28 22.60 39.75 -35.61
N GLN A 29 23.82 39.50 -36.10
CA GLN A 29 24.29 40.12 -37.35
C GLN A 29 25.45 39.34 -38.01
N GLU A 30 25.38 39.33 -39.33
CA GLU A 30 26.29 38.89 -40.41
C GLU A 30 27.78 38.54 -40.18
N ALA A 31 28.22 37.48 -40.91
CA ALA A 31 29.29 37.47 -41.94
C ALA A 31 30.50 36.50 -41.77
N SER A 32 30.74 35.75 -42.87
CA SER A 32 32.02 35.14 -43.33
C SER A 32 32.59 33.93 -42.56
N GLN A 33 32.53 32.71 -43.13
CA GLN A 33 33.59 32.04 -43.94
C GLN A 33 34.86 31.72 -43.12
N GLU A 34 35.45 30.51 -43.08
CA GLU A 34 35.22 29.20 -43.74
C GLU A 34 36.04 28.12 -42.94
N VAL A 35 36.04 26.79 -43.13
CA VAL A 35 35.57 25.85 -44.19
C VAL A 35 35.24 24.45 -43.58
N SER A 36 34.82 23.46 -44.38
CA SER A 36 34.49 22.04 -44.02
C SER A 36 35.70 21.07 -44.22
N PRO A 37 35.65 19.71 -44.05
CA PRO A 37 34.50 18.83 -43.80
C PRO A 37 34.66 17.62 -42.84
N LEU A 38 33.49 17.15 -42.37
CA LEU A 38 32.99 15.76 -42.26
C LEU A 38 33.98 14.58 -42.12
N THR A 39 33.76 13.78 -41.06
CA THR A 39 33.59 12.32 -41.17
C THR A 39 32.47 11.85 -40.25
N GLU A 40 31.50 11.13 -40.80
CA GLU A 40 30.47 10.41 -40.05
C GLU A 40 30.99 9.01 -39.66
N SER A 41 30.59 8.51 -38.50
CA SER A 41 30.49 7.07 -38.26
C SER A 41 29.29 6.80 -37.36
N ASN A 42 28.29 6.11 -37.90
CA ASN A 42 26.97 5.89 -37.32
C ASN A 42 26.79 4.39 -37.05
N GLU A 43 26.54 3.99 -35.79
CA GLU A 43 26.09 2.67 -35.30
C GLU A 43 26.18 2.70 -33.75
N SER A 44 25.44 1.95 -32.95
CA SER A 44 24.11 1.32 -33.05
C SER A 44 23.68 0.95 -31.62
N ALA A 45 22.38 0.82 -31.36
CA ALA A 45 21.89 0.49 -30.01
C ALA A 45 22.17 -0.98 -29.63
N GLY A 46 22.59 -1.21 -28.38
CA GLY A 46 22.69 -2.53 -27.77
C GLY A 46 22.43 -2.45 -26.25
N PRO A 47 21.72 -3.42 -25.64
CA PRO A 47 21.45 -3.38 -24.21
C PRO A 47 22.71 -3.65 -23.40
N SER A 48 22.92 -2.87 -22.33
CA SER A 48 24.09 -3.01 -21.46
C SER A 48 23.97 -4.27 -20.61
N VAL A 49 24.65 -5.35 -21.02
CA VAL A 49 24.71 -6.62 -20.28
C VAL A 49 25.81 -6.52 -19.22
N VAL A 50 25.40 -6.31 -17.96
CA VAL A 50 26.32 -6.37 -16.81
C VAL A 50 26.82 -7.82 -16.61
N PRO A 51 28.13 -8.05 -16.41
CA PRO A 51 28.66 -9.40 -16.23
C PRO A 51 28.14 -10.08 -14.95
N LYS A 52 27.76 -11.37 -15.07
CA LYS A 52 27.24 -12.18 -13.94
C LYS A 52 28.20 -12.26 -12.74
N ASP A 53 29.50 -12.16 -12.98
CA ASP A 53 30.52 -12.24 -11.92
C ASP A 53 30.54 -11.01 -11.01
N GLU A 54 30.24 -9.81 -11.53
CA GLU A 54 30.21 -8.58 -10.72
C GLU A 54 28.99 -8.57 -9.78
N VAL A 55 27.83 -8.98 -10.28
CA VAL A 55 26.61 -9.19 -9.48
C VAL A 55 26.88 -10.18 -8.34
N SER A 56 27.53 -11.32 -8.65
CA SER A 56 27.89 -12.34 -7.66
C SER A 56 28.83 -11.86 -6.56
N GLN A 57 29.70 -10.88 -6.82
CA GLN A 57 30.58 -10.29 -5.79
C GLN A 57 29.87 -9.20 -4.98
N SER A 58 29.04 -8.37 -5.62
CA SER A 58 28.25 -7.35 -4.93
C SER A 58 27.32 -7.95 -3.87
N THR A 59 26.55 -8.99 -4.24
CA THR A 59 25.65 -9.69 -3.30
C THR A 59 26.43 -10.27 -2.11
N LYS A 60 27.61 -10.90 -2.34
CA LYS A 60 28.45 -11.44 -1.25
C LYS A 60 28.92 -10.35 -0.28
N PHE A 61 29.31 -9.18 -0.80
CA PHE A 61 29.69 -8.04 0.05
C PHE A 61 28.50 -7.55 0.89
N GLN A 62 27.33 -7.41 0.28
CA GLN A 62 26.10 -6.98 0.95
C GLN A 62 25.64 -7.99 2.01
N THR A 63 25.70 -9.31 1.73
CA THR A 63 25.45 -10.36 2.74
C THR A 63 26.44 -10.28 3.90
N ALA A 64 27.73 -10.05 3.64
CA ALA A 64 28.74 -9.91 4.70
C ALA A 64 28.53 -8.64 5.54
N PHE A 65 28.14 -7.53 4.91
CA PHE A 65 27.77 -6.29 5.59
C PHE A 65 26.53 -6.47 6.46
N LEU A 66 25.45 -7.07 5.94
CA LEU A 66 24.25 -7.38 6.70
C LEU A 66 24.56 -8.26 7.91
N LYS A 67 25.29 -9.38 7.73
CA LYS A 67 25.68 -10.27 8.83
C LYS A 67 26.44 -9.54 9.93
N ARG A 68 27.42 -8.71 9.55
CA ARG A 68 28.16 -7.86 10.50
C ARG A 68 27.26 -6.89 11.24
N GLN A 69 26.26 -6.29 10.57
CA GLN A 69 25.30 -5.40 11.22
C GLN A 69 24.44 -6.17 12.23
N VAL A 70 23.96 -7.37 11.87
CA VAL A 70 23.19 -8.26 12.77
C VAL A 70 24.01 -8.67 14.00
N ASP A 71 25.29 -9.02 13.83
CA ASP A 71 26.19 -9.35 14.94
C ASP A 71 26.40 -8.16 15.90
N GLN A 72 26.34 -6.93 15.38
CA GLN A 72 26.48 -5.70 16.17
C GLN A 72 25.17 -5.27 16.85
N THR A 73 24.01 -5.51 16.23
CA THR A 73 22.69 -5.12 16.77
C THR A 73 22.00 -6.21 17.59
N MET A 74 22.49 -7.47 17.52
CA MET A 74 21.87 -8.68 18.08
C MET A 74 20.45 -8.97 17.55
N SER A 75 20.02 -8.34 16.46
CA SER A 75 18.68 -8.49 15.87
C SER A 75 18.69 -8.12 14.40
N VAL A 76 18.01 -8.92 13.59
CA VAL A 76 17.91 -8.72 12.14
C VAL A 76 17.08 -7.46 11.87
N GLY A 77 15.92 -7.30 12.51
CA GLY A 77 15.09 -6.09 12.36
C GLY A 77 15.83 -4.81 12.72
N ARG A 78 16.60 -4.82 13.82
CA ARG A 78 17.43 -3.65 14.20
C ARG A 78 18.53 -3.35 13.18
N ALA A 79 19.10 -4.37 12.53
CA ALA A 79 20.04 -4.18 11.44
C ALA A 79 19.34 -3.57 10.22
N ILE A 80 18.20 -4.13 9.82
CA ILE A 80 17.37 -3.64 8.70
C ILE A 80 16.96 -2.18 8.88
N SER A 81 16.34 -1.80 10.01
CA SER A 81 15.94 -0.41 10.25
C SER A 81 17.14 0.54 10.32
N SER A 82 18.28 0.08 10.85
CA SER A 82 19.52 0.87 10.86
C SER A 82 20.09 1.08 9.47
N ILE A 83 19.94 0.12 8.55
CA ILE A 83 20.38 0.23 7.16
C ILE A 83 19.40 1.13 6.39
N ALA A 84 18.09 0.90 6.51
CA ALA A 84 17.04 1.72 5.90
C ALA A 84 17.22 3.23 6.20
N GLY A 85 17.49 3.58 7.47
CA GLY A 85 17.68 4.97 7.88
C GLY A 85 18.92 5.68 7.32
N HIS A 86 19.89 4.96 6.73
CA HIS A 86 21.10 5.52 6.12
C HIS A 86 21.19 5.27 4.61
N TYR A 87 20.58 4.19 4.13
CA TYR A 87 20.62 3.67 2.77
C TYR A 87 19.20 3.30 2.30
N PRO A 88 18.24 4.25 2.29
CA PRO A 88 16.83 3.96 2.00
C PRO A 88 16.61 3.45 0.56
N GLN A 89 17.52 3.79 -0.37
CA GLN A 89 17.47 3.33 -1.76
C GLN A 89 17.85 1.85 -1.92
N ASP A 90 18.61 1.30 -0.97
CA ASP A 90 19.09 -0.10 -1.03
C ASP A 90 18.19 -1.06 -0.26
N ILE A 91 17.12 -0.58 0.39
CA ILE A 91 16.35 -1.37 1.37
C ILE A 91 15.75 -2.65 0.79
N VAL A 92 15.24 -2.62 -0.43
CA VAL A 92 14.62 -3.78 -1.09
C VAL A 92 15.66 -4.88 -1.34
N LEU A 93 16.85 -4.52 -1.79
CA LEU A 93 17.99 -5.44 -1.99
C LEU A 93 18.53 -5.98 -0.65
N VAL A 94 18.50 -5.17 0.39
CA VAL A 94 18.88 -5.59 1.75
C VAL A 94 17.85 -6.56 2.33
N VAL A 95 16.56 -6.35 2.08
CA VAL A 95 15.47 -7.29 2.44
C VAL A 95 15.57 -8.59 1.66
N ASP A 96 15.83 -8.54 0.35
CA ASP A 96 16.05 -9.70 -0.52
C ASP A 96 17.12 -10.64 0.08
N ILE A 97 18.29 -10.09 0.35
CA ILE A 97 19.41 -10.81 0.99
C ILE A 97 19.08 -11.27 2.41
N ALA A 98 18.30 -10.49 3.17
CA ALA A 98 17.92 -10.85 4.54
C ALA A 98 16.94 -12.01 4.60
N LEU A 99 15.95 -12.06 3.69
CA LEU A 99 15.00 -13.17 3.58
C LEU A 99 15.70 -14.47 3.16
N ASP A 100 16.68 -14.39 2.25
CA ASP A 100 17.51 -15.55 1.88
C ASP A 100 18.45 -16.00 3.00
N THR A 101 18.98 -15.06 3.81
CA THR A 101 19.95 -15.37 4.87
C THR A 101 19.28 -15.83 6.17
N TYR A 102 18.07 -15.32 6.47
CA TYR A 102 17.35 -15.54 7.71
C TYR A 102 15.84 -15.75 7.46
N PRO A 103 15.43 -16.78 6.70
CA PRO A 103 14.03 -17.00 6.33
C PRO A 103 13.10 -17.13 7.54
N ASP A 104 13.55 -17.80 8.61
CA ASP A 104 12.81 -17.91 9.89
C ASP A 104 12.54 -16.55 10.58
N LYS A 105 13.18 -15.47 10.11
CA LYS A 105 13.05 -14.10 10.60
C LYS A 105 12.24 -13.19 9.69
N TYR A 106 11.57 -13.72 8.65
CA TYR A 106 10.79 -12.91 7.69
C TYR A 106 9.86 -11.89 8.37
N ARG A 107 9.19 -12.27 9.48
CA ARG A 107 8.28 -11.36 10.22
C ARG A 107 9.01 -10.15 10.79
N GLU A 108 10.22 -10.35 11.32
CA GLU A 108 11.06 -9.30 11.88
C GLU A 108 11.65 -8.43 10.76
N ILE A 109 12.05 -9.03 9.63
CA ILE A 109 12.63 -8.35 8.47
C ILE A 109 11.60 -7.43 7.79
N ILE A 110 10.46 -7.97 7.37
CA ILE A 110 9.42 -7.24 6.62
C ILE A 110 8.88 -6.09 7.46
N PHE A 111 8.55 -6.34 8.74
CA PHE A 111 8.07 -5.30 9.64
C PHE A 111 9.10 -4.18 9.83
N ALA A 112 10.36 -4.53 10.10
CA ALA A 112 11.42 -3.55 10.31
C ALA A 112 11.79 -2.74 9.06
N ALA A 113 11.61 -3.32 7.86
CA ALA A 113 11.83 -2.65 6.59
C ALA A 113 10.68 -1.68 6.26
N ILE A 114 9.44 -2.15 6.34
CA ILE A 114 8.24 -1.35 6.03
C ILE A 114 8.11 -0.16 7.01
N SER A 115 8.21 -0.39 8.32
CA SER A 115 8.13 0.69 9.30
C SER A 115 9.31 1.68 9.26
N ALA A 116 10.43 1.32 8.62
CA ALA A 116 11.57 2.21 8.45
C ALA A 116 11.57 2.94 7.09
N GLN A 117 11.01 2.33 6.04
CA GLN A 117 10.89 2.92 4.71
C GLN A 117 9.51 2.62 4.08
N PRO A 118 8.44 3.30 4.53
CA PRO A 118 7.08 3.13 3.99
C PRO A 118 6.96 3.21 2.47
N SER A 119 7.76 4.05 1.81
CA SER A 119 7.71 4.21 0.34
C SER A 119 8.11 2.96 -0.45
N SER A 120 8.73 1.96 0.20
CA SER A 120 9.13 0.69 -0.43
C SER A 120 8.17 -0.46 -0.07
N THR A 121 7.04 -0.17 0.57
CA THR A 121 6.08 -1.18 1.04
C THR A 121 5.61 -2.12 -0.07
N GLU A 122 5.20 -1.57 -1.23
CA GLU A 122 4.72 -2.36 -2.38
C GLU A 122 5.77 -3.37 -2.85
N GLU A 123 7.01 -2.92 -3.04
CA GLU A 123 8.12 -3.75 -3.52
C GLU A 123 8.54 -4.80 -2.48
N ILE A 124 8.53 -4.46 -1.19
CA ILE A 124 8.83 -5.38 -0.09
C ILE A 124 7.74 -6.46 0.04
N VAL A 125 6.46 -6.10 -0.11
CA VAL A 125 5.34 -7.05 -0.08
C VAL A 125 5.42 -8.00 -1.27
N ARG A 126 5.61 -7.47 -2.49
CA ARG A 126 5.77 -8.29 -3.70
C ARG A 126 6.95 -9.27 -3.54
N LEU A 127 8.12 -8.78 -3.13
CA LEU A 127 9.32 -9.59 -2.89
C LEU A 127 9.11 -10.70 -1.87
N ALA A 128 8.36 -10.43 -0.79
CA ALA A 128 8.05 -11.44 0.22
C ALA A 128 7.11 -12.53 -0.30
N ILE A 129 6.15 -12.17 -1.16
CA ILE A 129 5.23 -13.12 -1.81
C ILE A 129 5.99 -13.95 -2.86
N GLU A 130 6.80 -13.31 -3.72
CA GLU A 130 7.65 -13.96 -4.73
C GLU A 130 8.65 -14.96 -4.14
N LYS A 131 9.13 -14.72 -2.90
CA LYS A 131 9.99 -15.64 -2.15
C LYS A 131 9.24 -16.72 -1.35
N GLU A 132 7.91 -16.73 -1.36
CA GLU A 132 7.05 -17.69 -0.65
C GLU A 132 7.35 -17.80 0.87
N VAL A 133 7.85 -16.72 1.51
CA VAL A 133 8.29 -16.77 2.93
C VAL A 133 7.13 -16.98 3.92
N SER A 134 5.91 -16.76 3.47
CA SER A 134 4.65 -17.08 4.14
C SER A 134 3.50 -17.07 3.13
N SER A 135 2.29 -17.39 3.54
CA SER A 135 1.11 -17.17 2.69
C SER A 135 0.86 -15.67 2.48
N CYS A 136 0.32 -15.29 1.32
CA CYS A 136 0.04 -13.90 0.97
C CYS A 136 -0.79 -13.16 2.06
N PRO A 137 -1.87 -13.74 2.64
CA PRO A 137 -2.64 -13.08 3.70
C PRO A 137 -1.84 -12.82 4.99
N ASN A 138 -0.85 -13.66 5.31
CA ASN A 138 0.05 -13.42 6.46
C ASN A 138 1.00 -12.24 6.19
N ILE A 139 1.45 -12.07 4.95
CA ILE A 139 2.31 -10.97 4.52
C ILE A 139 1.50 -9.67 4.49
N VAL A 140 0.30 -9.67 3.91
CA VAL A 140 -0.65 -8.54 3.92
C VAL A 140 -0.92 -8.06 5.34
N LYS A 141 -1.32 -8.97 6.25
CA LYS A 141 -1.55 -8.63 7.66
C LYS A 141 -0.31 -8.00 8.31
N LEU A 142 0.87 -8.57 8.07
CA LEU A 142 2.11 -8.08 8.66
C LEU A 142 2.47 -6.68 8.16
N ALA A 143 2.35 -6.45 6.85
CA ALA A 143 2.67 -5.17 6.21
C ALA A 143 1.71 -4.06 6.66
N ILE A 144 0.40 -4.30 6.69
CA ILE A 144 -0.59 -3.34 7.20
C ILE A 144 -0.37 -3.06 8.69
N THR A 145 0.02 -4.07 9.49
CA THR A 145 0.37 -3.85 10.91
C THR A 145 1.66 -3.02 11.07
N ALA A 146 2.59 -3.09 10.12
CA ALA A 146 3.85 -2.37 10.12
C ALA A 146 3.70 -0.90 9.68
N GLU A 147 2.81 -0.65 8.71
CA GLU A 147 2.48 0.70 8.24
C GLU A 147 1.01 0.75 7.72
N PRO A 148 0.04 1.12 8.57
CA PRO A 148 -1.37 1.16 8.18
C PRO A 148 -1.69 2.18 7.09
N THR A 149 -0.90 3.26 6.95
CA THR A 149 -1.19 4.33 5.98
C THR A 149 -0.87 3.95 4.53
N TYR A 150 -0.14 2.85 4.31
CA TYR A 150 0.21 2.31 2.98
C TYR A 150 -0.65 1.10 2.59
N VAL A 151 -1.79 0.89 3.26
CA VAL A 151 -2.65 -0.28 3.05
C VAL A 151 -3.07 -0.49 1.59
N ASP A 152 -3.37 0.57 0.84
CA ASP A 152 -3.71 0.50 -0.59
C ASP A 152 -2.58 -0.13 -1.42
N PHE A 153 -1.32 0.25 -1.17
CA PHE A 153 -0.15 -0.35 -1.83
C PHE A 153 0.08 -1.81 -1.42
N VAL A 154 -0.22 -2.17 -0.16
CA VAL A 154 -0.13 -3.57 0.31
C VAL A 154 -1.15 -4.45 -0.42
N VAL A 155 -2.41 -4.01 -0.48
CA VAL A 155 -3.45 -4.81 -1.14
C VAL A 155 -3.29 -4.84 -2.65
N HIS A 156 -2.80 -3.77 -3.27
CA HIS A 156 -2.41 -3.74 -4.68
C HIS A 156 -1.36 -4.82 -4.99
N ALA A 157 -0.21 -4.76 -4.29
CA ALA A 157 0.89 -5.71 -4.50
C ALA A 157 0.44 -7.17 -4.30
N ALA A 158 -0.38 -7.43 -3.28
CA ALA A 158 -0.92 -8.75 -2.99
C ALA A 158 -1.92 -9.23 -4.07
N ALA A 159 -2.85 -8.37 -4.49
CA ALA A 159 -3.88 -8.71 -5.48
C ALA A 159 -3.30 -8.90 -6.89
N MET A 160 -2.22 -8.19 -7.22
CA MET A 160 -1.44 -8.42 -8.44
C MET A 160 -0.62 -9.72 -8.39
N ALA A 161 -0.03 -10.06 -7.23
CA ALA A 161 0.85 -11.22 -7.08
C ALA A 161 0.08 -12.55 -6.97
N THR A 162 -1.04 -12.58 -6.25
CA THR A 162 -1.90 -13.78 -6.07
C THR A 162 -3.38 -13.43 -6.30
N PRO A 163 -3.82 -13.20 -7.56
CA PRO A 163 -5.20 -12.81 -7.88
C PRO A 163 -6.27 -13.83 -7.46
N GLU A 164 -5.88 -15.08 -7.24
CA GLU A 164 -6.70 -16.19 -6.74
C GLU A 164 -6.98 -16.13 -5.23
N GLU A 165 -6.16 -15.42 -4.45
CA GLU A 165 -6.38 -15.19 -3.00
C GLU A 165 -7.10 -13.85 -2.72
N LEU A 166 -7.70 -13.20 -3.74
CA LEU A 166 -8.25 -11.84 -3.59
C LEU A 166 -9.32 -11.72 -2.49
N ASP A 167 -10.19 -12.71 -2.35
CA ASP A 167 -11.22 -12.71 -1.31
C ASP A 167 -10.61 -12.71 0.09
N GLU A 168 -9.58 -13.53 0.32
CA GLU A 168 -8.84 -13.61 1.59
C GLU A 168 -7.95 -12.38 1.83
N ILE A 169 -7.33 -11.81 0.78
CA ILE A 169 -6.58 -10.54 0.85
C ILE A 169 -7.50 -9.41 1.32
N VAL A 170 -8.67 -9.25 0.68
CA VAL A 170 -9.69 -8.27 1.09
C VAL A 170 -10.09 -8.50 2.55
N ARG A 171 -10.46 -9.74 2.90
CA ARG A 171 -10.92 -10.12 4.23
C ARG A 171 -9.91 -9.76 5.30
N VAL A 172 -8.64 -10.09 5.08
CA VAL A 172 -7.55 -9.83 6.04
C VAL A 172 -7.18 -8.36 6.09
N ALA A 173 -7.19 -7.65 4.95
CA ALA A 173 -6.89 -6.22 4.92
C ALA A 173 -7.93 -5.42 5.74
N VAL A 174 -9.23 -5.61 5.47
CA VAL A 174 -10.27 -4.87 6.20
C VAL A 174 -10.33 -5.27 7.68
N LEU A 175 -10.05 -6.53 8.04
CA LEU A 175 -9.95 -6.94 9.46
C LEU A 175 -8.73 -6.37 10.18
N THR A 176 -7.65 -6.07 9.45
CA THR A 176 -6.41 -5.53 10.03
C THR A 176 -6.50 -4.00 10.14
N GLN A 177 -7.14 -3.35 9.17
CA GLN A 177 -7.34 -1.89 9.15
C GLN A 177 -8.80 -1.53 8.73
N PRO A 178 -9.77 -1.66 9.65
CA PRO A 178 -11.18 -1.38 9.36
C PRO A 178 -11.44 0.07 8.93
N ASP A 179 -10.71 1.02 9.51
CA ASP A 179 -10.83 2.46 9.23
C ASP A 179 -10.43 2.83 7.78
N SER A 180 -9.80 1.91 7.04
CA SER A 180 -9.42 2.08 5.64
C SER A 180 -10.15 1.12 4.70
N ALA A 181 -11.19 0.44 5.17
CA ALA A 181 -11.94 -0.53 4.39
C ALA A 181 -12.58 0.07 3.12
N ASP A 182 -13.03 1.33 3.18
CA ASP A 182 -13.53 2.06 2.02
C ASP A 182 -12.44 2.22 0.93
N SER A 183 -11.21 2.61 1.33
CA SER A 183 -10.06 2.75 0.42
C SER A 183 -9.67 1.40 -0.19
N ILE A 184 -9.56 0.36 0.64
CA ILE A 184 -9.26 -1.02 0.20
C ILE A 184 -10.25 -1.49 -0.86
N VAL A 185 -11.56 -1.35 -0.59
CA VAL A 185 -12.61 -1.76 -1.52
C VAL A 185 -12.57 -0.92 -2.80
N GLN A 186 -12.34 0.39 -2.68
CA GLN A 186 -12.25 1.30 -3.83
C GLN A 186 -11.05 0.97 -4.74
N THR A 187 -9.85 0.84 -4.18
CA THR A 187 -8.60 0.52 -4.87
C THR A 187 -8.75 -0.80 -5.63
N LEU A 188 -9.09 -1.88 -4.93
CA LEU A 188 -9.23 -3.21 -5.53
C LEU A 188 -10.37 -3.30 -6.55
N SER A 189 -11.46 -2.53 -6.37
CA SER A 189 -12.58 -2.49 -7.33
C SER A 189 -12.22 -1.77 -8.62
N GLN A 190 -11.34 -0.76 -8.57
CA GLN A 190 -10.83 -0.08 -9.77
C GLN A 190 -9.86 -0.96 -10.56
N GLU A 191 -9.02 -1.72 -9.84
CA GLU A 191 -8.00 -2.60 -10.42
C GLU A 191 -8.58 -3.92 -10.95
N HIS A 192 -9.62 -4.43 -10.29
CA HIS A 192 -10.33 -5.66 -10.69
C HIS A 192 -11.84 -5.43 -10.91
N PRO A 193 -12.26 -4.67 -11.95
CA PRO A 193 -13.67 -4.38 -12.20
C PRO A 193 -14.56 -5.62 -12.38
N ASN A 194 -13.98 -6.73 -12.84
CA ASN A 194 -14.65 -8.03 -12.99
C ASN A 194 -14.85 -8.79 -11.66
N LYS A 195 -14.16 -8.38 -10.58
CA LYS A 195 -14.22 -8.99 -9.24
C LYS A 195 -14.89 -8.10 -8.18
N ILE A 196 -15.47 -6.95 -8.55
CA ILE A 196 -16.17 -6.03 -7.63
C ILE A 196 -17.11 -6.76 -6.65
N VAL A 197 -17.87 -7.76 -7.14
CA VAL A 197 -18.80 -8.57 -6.32
C VAL A 197 -18.10 -9.35 -5.22
N GLU A 198 -16.95 -9.95 -5.56
CA GLU A 198 -16.13 -10.79 -4.70
C GLU A 198 -15.50 -9.94 -3.59
N ILE A 199 -14.93 -8.79 -3.98
CA ILE A 199 -14.36 -7.77 -3.09
C ILE A 199 -15.42 -7.26 -2.11
N MET A 200 -16.55 -6.75 -2.62
CA MET A 200 -17.62 -6.20 -1.79
C MET A 200 -18.23 -7.24 -0.85
N THR A 201 -18.44 -8.48 -1.31
CA THR A 201 -18.96 -9.57 -0.48
C THR A 201 -17.96 -9.95 0.62
N SER A 202 -16.66 -10.05 0.29
CA SER A 202 -15.63 -10.36 1.28
C SER A 202 -15.52 -9.26 2.34
N ALA A 203 -15.48 -7.98 1.92
CA ALA A 203 -15.42 -6.85 2.84
C ALA A 203 -16.63 -6.79 3.79
N LEU A 204 -17.85 -6.95 3.26
CA LEU A 204 -19.09 -6.97 4.04
C LEU A 204 -19.11 -8.09 5.10
N ASN A 205 -18.68 -9.31 4.72
CA ASN A 205 -18.61 -10.46 5.62
C ASN A 205 -17.54 -10.32 6.70
N ALA A 206 -16.49 -9.54 6.43
CA ALA A 206 -15.35 -9.37 7.31
C ALA A 206 -15.56 -8.25 8.32
N VAL A 207 -16.12 -7.12 7.87
CA VAL A 207 -16.28 -5.88 8.64
C VAL A 207 -17.65 -5.27 8.33
N PRO A 208 -18.63 -5.34 9.25
CA PRO A 208 -19.97 -4.76 9.03
C PRO A 208 -19.96 -3.23 8.86
N PHE A 209 -18.89 -2.56 9.31
CA PHE A 209 -18.73 -1.11 9.27
C PHE A 209 -18.67 -0.52 7.85
N VAL A 210 -18.31 -1.28 6.82
CA VAL A 210 -18.31 -0.83 5.40
C VAL A 210 -19.74 -0.77 4.80
N GLY A 211 -20.76 -1.09 5.61
CA GLY A 211 -22.10 -1.46 5.16
C GLY A 211 -22.94 -0.39 4.46
N GLU A 212 -22.64 0.90 4.52
CA GLU A 212 -23.45 1.93 3.82
C GLU A 212 -23.14 1.94 2.31
N TYR A 213 -21.92 2.30 1.93
CA TYR A 213 -21.51 2.39 0.52
C TYR A 213 -21.39 1.03 -0.18
N VAL A 214 -21.00 -0.03 0.54
CA VAL A 214 -20.95 -1.38 -0.05
C VAL A 214 -22.36 -1.88 -0.36
N VAL A 215 -23.36 -1.57 0.47
CA VAL A 215 -24.76 -1.90 0.17
C VAL A 215 -25.26 -1.05 -1.00
N ASP A 216 -25.03 0.26 -1.01
CA ASP A 216 -25.43 1.14 -2.13
C ASP A 216 -24.86 0.65 -3.48
N ALA A 217 -23.56 0.38 -3.54
CA ALA A 217 -22.89 -0.11 -4.73
C ALA A 217 -23.37 -1.51 -5.15
N LEU A 218 -23.58 -2.43 -4.19
CA LEU A 218 -24.14 -3.76 -4.48
C LEU A 218 -25.60 -3.69 -4.96
N LEU A 219 -26.40 -2.73 -4.47
CA LEU A 219 -27.76 -2.49 -4.93
C LEU A 219 -27.78 -1.93 -6.36
N ALA A 220 -26.89 -0.99 -6.67
CA ALA A 220 -26.73 -0.44 -8.01
C ALA A 220 -26.27 -1.49 -9.05
N VAL A 221 -25.37 -2.39 -8.68
CA VAL A 221 -24.85 -3.45 -9.59
C VAL A 221 -25.77 -4.69 -9.62
N PHE A 222 -26.47 -5.02 -8.53
CA PHE A 222 -27.34 -6.20 -8.42
C PHE A 222 -28.74 -5.88 -7.85
N PRO A 223 -29.58 -5.11 -8.55
CA PRO A 223 -30.96 -4.85 -8.11
C PRO A 223 -31.75 -6.15 -7.87
N ASN A 224 -31.50 -7.18 -8.69
CA ASN A 224 -32.13 -8.50 -8.56
C ASN A 224 -31.67 -9.34 -7.35
N LYS A 225 -30.66 -8.88 -6.58
CA LYS A 225 -30.18 -9.54 -5.34
C LYS A 225 -30.35 -8.65 -4.11
N ALA A 226 -31.02 -7.51 -4.25
CA ALA A 226 -31.11 -6.47 -3.24
C ALA A 226 -31.55 -6.99 -1.86
N GLU A 227 -32.61 -7.80 -1.80
CA GLU A 227 -33.09 -8.42 -0.55
C GLU A 227 -31.97 -9.19 0.20
N LYS A 228 -31.17 -10.00 -0.50
CA LYS A 228 -30.12 -10.82 0.12
C LYS A 228 -28.91 -9.99 0.56
N VAL A 229 -28.58 -8.93 -0.19
CA VAL A 229 -27.51 -7.98 0.19
C VAL A 229 -27.88 -7.28 1.49
N VAL A 230 -29.10 -6.76 1.58
CA VAL A 230 -29.61 -6.04 2.76
C VAL A 230 -29.80 -6.99 3.94
N GLU A 231 -30.36 -8.18 3.74
CA GLU A 231 -30.46 -9.22 4.79
C GLU A 231 -29.09 -9.53 5.41
N THR A 232 -28.07 -9.73 4.57
CA THR A 232 -26.70 -10.04 5.02
C THR A 232 -26.12 -8.85 5.78
N ALA A 233 -26.16 -7.64 5.20
CA ALA A 233 -25.62 -6.44 5.81
C ALA A 233 -26.26 -6.11 7.17
N VAL A 234 -27.60 -6.21 7.27
CA VAL A 234 -28.35 -5.98 8.52
C VAL A 234 -28.02 -7.05 9.57
N ARG A 235 -27.87 -8.33 9.17
CA ARG A 235 -27.50 -9.42 10.10
C ARG A 235 -26.09 -9.24 10.65
N GLU A 236 -25.09 -9.01 9.80
CA GLU A 236 -23.71 -8.83 10.27
C GLU A 236 -23.55 -7.53 11.08
N SER A 237 -24.36 -6.50 10.80
CA SER A 237 -24.40 -5.24 11.56
C SER A 237 -25.24 -5.29 12.84
N SER A 238 -25.77 -6.46 13.24
CA SER A 238 -26.70 -6.65 14.38
C SER A 238 -26.28 -6.03 15.72
N GLN A 239 -24.97 -5.84 15.95
CA GLN A 239 -24.45 -5.22 17.18
C GLN A 239 -24.44 -3.67 17.14
N GLN A 240 -24.75 -3.07 15.99
CA GLN A 240 -24.54 -1.64 15.72
C GLN A 240 -25.81 -1.01 15.15
N ARG A 241 -26.64 -0.51 16.06
CA ARG A 241 -27.91 0.16 15.75
C ARG A 241 -27.79 1.23 14.67
N GLU A 242 -26.81 2.12 14.74
CA GLU A 242 -26.64 3.22 13.77
C GLU A 242 -26.30 2.70 12.36
N GLN A 243 -25.44 1.67 12.28
CA GLN A 243 -25.06 1.00 11.04
C GLN A 243 -26.30 0.45 10.31
N ILE A 244 -27.20 -0.21 11.05
CA ILE A 244 -28.44 -0.77 10.49
C ILE A 244 -29.40 0.33 10.04
N MET A 245 -29.50 1.44 10.77
CA MET A 245 -30.33 2.59 10.37
C MET A 245 -29.89 3.15 9.01
N ARG A 246 -28.57 3.27 8.77
CA ARG A 246 -27.99 3.69 7.49
C ARG A 246 -28.29 2.70 6.38
N ILE A 247 -28.00 1.41 6.60
CA ILE A 247 -28.28 0.32 5.64
C ILE A 247 -29.76 0.31 5.22
N LEU A 248 -30.69 0.50 6.16
CA LEU A 248 -32.13 0.55 5.89
C LEU A 248 -32.55 1.80 5.10
N ASN A 249 -31.91 2.95 5.31
CA ASN A 249 -32.15 4.15 4.50
C ASN A 249 -31.69 3.94 3.05
N THR A 250 -30.43 3.52 2.86
CA THR A 250 -29.86 3.17 1.55
C THR A 250 -30.73 2.16 0.81
N ALA A 251 -31.18 1.10 1.49
CA ALA A 251 -32.03 0.07 0.91
C ALA A 251 -33.44 0.53 0.55
N ASN A 252 -34.01 1.52 1.26
CA ASN A 252 -35.31 2.11 0.91
C ASN A 252 -35.23 3.02 -0.33
N ASN A 253 -34.06 3.57 -0.63
CA ASN A 253 -33.81 4.31 -1.88
C ASN A 253 -33.59 3.38 -3.08
N SER A 254 -33.64 2.06 -2.87
CA SER A 254 -33.60 1.00 -3.88
C SER A 254 -34.93 0.23 -3.96
N ASP A 255 -35.10 -0.64 -4.95
CA ASP A 255 -36.35 -1.42 -5.20
C ASP A 255 -36.67 -2.52 -4.14
N VAL A 256 -36.25 -2.36 -2.87
CA VAL A 256 -36.52 -3.32 -1.79
C VAL A 256 -37.86 -3.00 -1.12
N SER A 257 -38.73 -4.01 -0.98
CA SER A 257 -40.03 -3.84 -0.33
C SER A 257 -39.89 -3.37 1.13
N GLN A 258 -40.59 -2.30 1.50
CA GLN A 258 -40.65 -1.82 2.89
C GLN A 258 -41.12 -2.89 3.89
N ILE A 259 -41.93 -3.86 3.46
CA ILE A 259 -42.34 -5.00 4.29
C ILE A 259 -41.11 -5.86 4.65
N LYS A 260 -40.23 -6.13 3.67
CA LYS A 260 -38.98 -6.86 3.86
C LYS A 260 -37.96 -6.07 4.68
N LEU A 261 -37.82 -4.77 4.41
CA LEU A 261 -36.95 -3.90 5.23
C LEU A 261 -37.39 -3.88 6.70
N LYS A 262 -38.70 -3.86 6.97
CA LYS A 262 -39.24 -3.94 8.33
C LYS A 262 -38.98 -5.30 8.98
N GLU A 263 -39.12 -6.40 8.22
CA GLU A 263 -38.77 -7.76 8.68
C GLU A 263 -37.29 -7.83 9.09
N TYR A 264 -36.37 -7.33 8.26
CA TYR A 264 -34.94 -7.28 8.56
C TYR A 264 -34.63 -6.40 9.79
N ALA A 265 -35.20 -5.19 9.87
CA ALA A 265 -35.00 -4.28 11.00
C ALA A 265 -35.42 -4.92 12.35
N LEU A 266 -36.60 -5.55 12.39
CA LEU A 266 -37.10 -6.25 13.58
C LEU A 266 -36.22 -7.47 13.91
N SER A 267 -35.75 -8.21 12.91
CA SER A 267 -34.87 -9.38 13.12
C SER A 267 -33.51 -9.01 13.73
N ALA A 268 -33.02 -7.79 13.46
CA ALA A 268 -31.80 -7.24 14.05
C ALA A 268 -32.02 -6.47 15.36
N GLY A 269 -33.22 -6.54 15.94
CA GLY A 269 -33.52 -5.98 17.26
C GLY A 269 -33.83 -4.48 17.29
N LEU A 270 -34.11 -3.84 16.14
CA LEU A 270 -34.68 -2.49 16.12
C LEU A 270 -36.17 -2.53 16.42
N SER A 271 -36.70 -1.43 16.95
CA SER A 271 -38.14 -1.22 17.15
C SER A 271 -38.79 -0.54 15.95
N GLU A 272 -40.12 -0.57 15.88
CA GLU A 272 -40.86 0.04 14.75
C GLU A 272 -40.64 1.55 14.63
N SER A 273 -40.41 2.27 15.73
CA SER A 273 -40.06 3.71 15.68
C SER A 273 -38.72 3.95 15.02
N ASP A 274 -37.79 3.01 15.17
CA ASP A 274 -36.43 3.12 14.63
C ASP A 274 -36.43 2.85 13.14
N PHE A 275 -37.12 1.80 12.72
CA PHE A 275 -37.40 1.54 11.30
C PHE A 275 -38.06 2.76 10.63
N THR A 276 -39.07 3.35 11.27
CA THR A 276 -39.75 4.55 10.74
C THR A 276 -38.80 5.75 10.65
N ALA A 277 -37.87 5.92 11.58
CA ALA A 277 -36.88 7.00 11.56
C ALA A 277 -35.74 6.77 10.54
N ALA A 278 -35.38 5.51 10.25
CA ALA A 278 -34.42 5.16 9.19
C ALA A 278 -35.00 5.40 7.79
N VAL A 279 -36.28 5.08 7.60
CA VAL A 279 -36.95 4.99 6.29
C VAL A 279 -37.77 6.26 5.95
N GLY A 280 -37.98 7.14 6.93
CA GLY A 280 -38.78 8.37 6.80
C GLY A 280 -38.00 9.67 6.55
N ASN A 281 -36.68 9.59 6.31
CA ASN A 281 -35.83 10.70 5.84
C ASN A 281 -35.37 10.43 4.41
#